data_AF-A0A7J4N949-F1
#
_entry.id   AF-A0A7J4N949-F1
#
_cell.length_a   1.000
_cell.length_b   1.000
_cell.length_c   1.000
_cell.angle_alpha   90.00
_cell.angle_beta   90.00
_cell.angle_gamma   90.00
#
_symmetry.space_group_name_H-M   'P 1'
#
loop_
_entity.id
_entity.type
_entity.pdbx_description
1 polymer ?
#
loop_
_entity_poly.entity_id
_entity_poly.type
_entity_poly.pdbx_seq_one_letter_code
_entity_poly.pdbx_strand_id
1 'polypeptide(L)'
;MDMDIEDLIPNEEMVLMITQDGYIKRMPLDTYKQQRRGGLGLMGMETKEEDVVTDLFVSMTHDHVMFFTDFGKMYSLKAWQVPVGSRQSKGKPIVNLLPKLEEGERIMATRPITKLAGDHYLVFATRAGIIKKTPLSAYANIRSRGLIAVGLEEGDKLVDVKLTDGSKEIILATRKGLAARFDEGQVRPMGRPAHGVIGIRPDQDDEVVSMATVTSDSQLLTVTENGYGKISVVGKKEADDERDTYRKTHRGSKGVITIRTEGRNGDVVSVMEVEKDDELILATVNGMVQRIRVADIRVMGRATQGVTVMDLRDDDKVIAVARLAGRKEEQAVQEAEVHEDAGFPEMMEPEDPENDTPEQEEE
;
A
#
# COMPACT_ATOMS: atom_id res chain seq x y z
N MET A 1 14.27 -36.82 -6.56
CA MET A 1 13.81 -35.60 -5.88
C MET A 1 14.60 -34.47 -6.49
N ASP A 2 13.99 -33.73 -7.41
CA ASP A 2 14.58 -32.48 -7.88
C ASP A 2 14.43 -31.48 -6.74
N MET A 3 15.53 -30.99 -6.18
CA MET A 3 15.49 -29.90 -5.20
C MET A 3 14.99 -28.65 -5.94
N ASP A 4 13.97 -27.99 -5.40
CA ASP A 4 13.58 -26.69 -5.92
C ASP A 4 14.69 -25.69 -5.60
N ILE A 5 14.91 -24.69 -6.47
CA ILE A 5 15.87 -23.62 -6.17
C ILE A 5 15.50 -22.88 -4.89
N GLU A 6 14.21 -22.86 -4.54
CA GLU A 6 13.69 -22.33 -3.29
C GLU A 6 14.26 -23.07 -2.06
N ASP A 7 14.45 -24.39 -2.13
CA ASP A 7 14.99 -25.20 -1.01
C ASP A 7 16.45 -24.85 -0.68
N LEU A 8 17.16 -24.20 -1.61
CA LEU A 8 18.54 -23.75 -1.45
C LEU A 8 18.65 -22.31 -0.92
N ILE A 9 17.53 -21.60 -0.82
CA ILE A 9 17.50 -20.20 -0.39
C ILE A 9 17.13 -20.18 1.10
N PRO A 10 17.92 -19.54 1.97
CA PRO A 10 17.56 -19.37 3.36
C PRO A 10 16.30 -18.52 3.52
N ASN A 11 15.45 -18.87 4.48
CA ASN A 11 14.29 -18.06 4.84
C ASN A 11 14.68 -16.94 5.82
N GLU A 12 15.02 -15.77 5.29
CA GLU A 12 15.61 -14.65 6.04
C GLU A 12 14.82 -13.36 5.83
N GLU A 13 14.88 -12.46 6.80
CA GLU A 13 14.26 -11.15 6.72
C GLU A 13 15.02 -10.21 5.77
N MET A 14 14.25 -9.49 4.97
CA MET A 14 14.77 -8.57 3.97
C MET A 14 13.94 -7.31 3.89
N VAL A 15 14.60 -6.26 3.39
CA VAL A 15 13.95 -5.02 3.01
C VAL A 15 13.77 -5.00 1.50
N LEU A 16 12.51 -4.86 1.06
CA LEU A 16 12.12 -4.53 -0.30
C LEU A 16 12.00 -3.02 -0.41
N MET A 17 12.60 -2.44 -1.45
CA MET A 17 12.49 -1.02 -1.76
C MET A 17 11.95 -0.85 -3.16
N ILE A 18 10.94 -0.01 -3.31
CA ILE A 18 10.37 0.39 -4.58
C ILE A 18 10.59 1.89 -4.75
N THR A 19 10.99 2.28 -5.95
CA THR A 19 11.20 3.68 -6.31
C THR A 19 10.02 4.25 -7.07
N GLN A 20 9.98 5.57 -7.16
CA GLN A 20 8.94 6.30 -7.89
C GLN A 20 8.86 5.89 -9.36
N ASP A 21 10.01 5.64 -10.01
CA ASP A 21 10.05 5.18 -11.40
C ASP A 21 9.67 3.69 -11.59
N GLY A 22 9.24 3.01 -10.52
CA GLY A 22 8.82 1.61 -10.58
C GLY A 22 9.99 0.63 -10.68
N TYR A 23 11.12 0.95 -10.05
CA TYR A 23 12.22 0.01 -9.87
C TYR A 23 12.11 -0.66 -8.51
N ILE A 24 12.49 -1.93 -8.43
CA ILE A 24 12.46 -2.71 -7.20
C ILE A 24 13.82 -3.36 -6.94
N LYS A 25 14.19 -3.41 -5.67
CA LYS A 25 15.38 -4.10 -5.17
C LYS A 25 15.11 -4.67 -3.79
N ARG A 26 15.93 -5.66 -3.41
CA ARG A 26 15.96 -6.21 -2.05
C ARG A 26 17.34 -6.08 -1.43
N MET A 27 17.40 -6.05 -0.12
CA MET A 27 18.63 -6.26 0.63
C MET A 27 18.35 -6.93 1.98
N PRO A 28 19.30 -7.70 2.54
CA PRO A 28 19.17 -8.24 3.89
C PRO A 28 18.90 -7.14 4.90
N LEU A 29 18.02 -7.41 5.88
CA LEU A 29 17.66 -6.45 6.91
C LEU A 29 18.89 -5.95 7.68
N ASP A 30 19.84 -6.84 7.97
CA ASP A 30 21.08 -6.49 8.70
C ASP A 30 22.00 -5.56 7.92
N THR A 31 22.12 -5.78 6.61
CA THR A 31 22.91 -4.89 5.75
C THR A 31 22.30 -3.49 5.71
N TYR A 32 20.97 -3.41 5.75
CA TYR A 32 20.24 -2.15 5.83
C TYR A 32 20.47 -1.47 7.19
N LYS A 33 20.43 -2.24 8.30
CA LYS A 33 20.68 -1.78 9.68
C LYS A 33 22.11 -1.27 9.91
N GLN A 34 23.15 -1.93 9.37
CA GLN A 34 24.55 -1.55 9.63
C GLN A 34 24.93 -0.16 9.06
N GLN A 35 24.21 0.33 8.06
CA GLN A 35 24.43 1.66 7.46
C GLN A 35 23.75 2.82 8.22
N ARG A 36 23.17 2.56 9.41
CA ARG A 36 22.31 3.48 10.22
C ARG A 36 23.05 4.47 11.14
N ARG A 37 24.39 4.49 11.18
CA ARG A 37 25.16 5.30 12.17
C ARG A 37 25.22 6.82 11.90
N GLY A 38 24.44 7.37 10.98
CA GLY A 38 24.35 8.82 10.75
C GLY A 38 22.89 9.24 10.52
N GLY A 39 22.28 9.89 11.50
CA GLY A 39 20.87 10.24 11.48
C GLY A 39 20.48 11.11 10.29
N LEU A 40 19.61 10.58 9.43
CA LEU A 40 18.72 11.25 8.48
C LEU A 40 17.70 10.20 8.01
N GLY A 41 16.41 10.55 8.04
CA GLY A 41 15.28 9.65 7.79
C GLY A 41 15.41 8.84 6.49
N LEU A 42 15.02 7.57 6.54
CA LEU A 42 15.49 6.53 5.63
C LEU A 42 14.66 6.40 4.34
N MET A 43 13.36 6.72 4.40
CA MET A 43 12.51 6.91 3.23
C MET A 43 12.79 8.27 2.58
N GLY A 44 12.70 8.38 1.25
CA GLY A 44 13.04 9.61 0.53
C GLY A 44 14.53 9.84 0.31
N MET A 45 15.35 8.79 0.47
CA MET A 45 16.76 8.83 0.06
C MET A 45 16.85 8.85 -1.47
N GLU A 46 17.59 9.83 -2.00
CA GLU A 46 17.96 9.87 -3.41
C GLU A 46 18.90 8.70 -3.73
N THR A 47 18.55 7.93 -4.75
CA THR A 47 19.48 6.98 -5.36
C THR A 47 20.57 7.75 -6.12
N LYS A 48 21.66 7.07 -6.51
CA LYS A 48 22.70 7.70 -7.35
C LYS A 48 22.18 8.20 -8.70
N GLU A 49 20.99 7.79 -9.09
CA GLU A 49 20.38 8.07 -10.39
C GLU A 49 19.16 9.02 -10.25
N GLU A 50 19.14 9.86 -9.21
CA GLU A 50 18.10 10.89 -8.95
C GLU A 50 16.67 10.36 -8.75
N ASP A 51 16.50 9.04 -8.59
CA ASP A 51 15.21 8.42 -8.28
C ASP A 51 15.02 8.23 -6.77
N VAL A 52 13.78 8.36 -6.30
CA VAL A 52 13.42 8.40 -4.89
C VAL A 52 12.72 7.11 -4.49
N VAL A 53 13.12 6.51 -3.37
CA VAL A 53 12.43 5.36 -2.78
C VAL A 53 11.09 5.81 -2.20
N THR A 54 9.99 5.27 -2.71
CA THR A 54 8.61 5.60 -2.31
C THR A 54 7.99 4.58 -1.37
N ASP A 55 8.35 3.31 -1.50
CA ASP A 55 7.81 2.24 -0.67
C ASP A 55 8.93 1.38 -0.12
N LEU A 56 8.83 1.03 1.16
CA LEU A 56 9.75 0.15 1.85
C LEU A 56 8.94 -0.90 2.60
N PHE A 57 9.31 -2.16 2.45
CA PHE A 57 8.63 -3.25 3.12
C PHE A 57 9.64 -4.21 3.74
N VAL A 58 9.34 -4.68 4.95
CA VAL A 58 10.02 -5.85 5.52
C VAL A 58 9.25 -7.09 5.13
N SER A 59 9.96 -8.11 4.65
CA SER A 59 9.38 -9.37 4.20
C SER A 59 10.41 -10.48 4.34
N MET A 60 9.97 -11.73 4.46
CA MET A 60 10.85 -12.89 4.37
C MET A 60 11.20 -13.21 2.90
N THR A 61 12.34 -13.84 2.64
CA THR A 61 12.75 -14.27 1.29
C THR A 61 11.71 -15.12 0.56
N HIS A 62 10.95 -15.94 1.29
CA HIS A 62 9.95 -16.86 0.73
C HIS A 62 8.55 -16.24 0.58
N ASP A 63 8.37 -15.00 1.03
CA ASP A 63 7.10 -14.29 0.94
C ASP A 63 6.74 -13.97 -0.50
N HIS A 64 5.44 -13.80 -0.74
CA HIS A 64 4.92 -13.38 -2.03
C HIS A 64 4.83 -11.86 -2.11
N VAL A 65 5.51 -11.27 -3.08
CA VAL A 65 5.29 -9.88 -3.50
C VAL A 65 4.24 -9.88 -4.60
N MET A 66 3.08 -9.28 -4.35
CA MET A 66 1.98 -9.16 -5.30
C MET A 66 2.00 -7.81 -6.00
N PHE A 67 1.77 -7.81 -7.30
CA PHE A 67 1.71 -6.63 -8.15
C PHE A 67 0.36 -6.58 -8.85
N PHE A 68 -0.40 -5.52 -8.61
CA PHE A 68 -1.74 -5.32 -9.17
C PHE A 68 -1.69 -4.27 -10.27
N THR A 69 -2.34 -4.55 -11.39
CA THR A 69 -2.33 -3.66 -12.55
C THR A 69 -3.64 -2.93 -12.77
N ASP A 70 -3.61 -1.83 -13.51
CA ASP A 70 -4.80 -1.05 -13.89
C ASP A 70 -5.81 -1.87 -14.72
N PHE A 71 -5.36 -2.96 -15.34
CA PHE A 71 -6.21 -3.92 -16.07
C PHE A 71 -6.86 -4.98 -15.16
N GLY A 72 -6.68 -4.86 -13.84
CA GLY A 72 -7.30 -5.77 -12.88
C GLY A 72 -6.63 -7.14 -12.81
N LYS A 73 -5.38 -7.27 -13.26
CA LYS A 73 -4.57 -8.48 -13.11
C LYS A 73 -3.69 -8.40 -11.87
N MET A 74 -3.29 -9.56 -11.38
CA MET A 74 -2.27 -9.69 -10.35
C MET A 74 -1.18 -10.64 -10.82
N TYR A 75 0.06 -10.21 -10.60
CA TYR A 75 1.27 -10.99 -10.75
C TYR A 75 1.93 -11.16 -9.40
N SER A 76 2.74 -12.20 -9.23
CA SER A 76 3.53 -12.34 -8.01
C SER A 76 4.91 -12.88 -8.30
N LEU A 77 5.85 -12.43 -7.47
CA LEU A 77 7.19 -12.96 -7.35
C LEU A 77 7.41 -13.37 -5.91
N LYS A 78 8.23 -14.38 -5.68
CA LYS A 78 8.84 -14.60 -4.37
C LYS A 78 9.82 -13.46 -4.09
N ALA A 79 9.92 -13.02 -2.84
CA ALA A 79 10.80 -11.91 -2.48
C ALA A 79 12.25 -12.17 -2.88
N TRP A 80 12.73 -13.42 -2.80
CA TRP A 80 14.10 -13.79 -3.24
C TRP A 80 14.36 -13.57 -4.74
N GLN A 81 13.32 -13.58 -5.58
CA GLN A 81 13.43 -13.33 -7.03
C GLN A 81 13.66 -11.85 -7.36
N VAL A 82 13.35 -10.95 -6.42
CA VAL A 82 13.70 -9.53 -6.53
C VAL A 82 15.22 -9.41 -6.52
N PRO A 83 15.83 -8.57 -7.38
CA PRO A 83 17.29 -8.45 -7.45
C PRO A 83 17.87 -7.88 -6.16
N VAL A 84 18.96 -8.49 -5.69
CA VAL A 84 19.77 -7.93 -4.61
C VAL A 84 20.38 -6.62 -5.10
N GLY A 85 20.24 -5.56 -4.30
CA GLY A 85 20.76 -4.24 -4.59
C GLY A 85 21.37 -3.60 -3.36
N SER A 86 22.30 -2.67 -3.59
CA SER A 86 22.74 -1.78 -2.52
C SER A 86 21.65 -0.74 -2.22
N ARG A 87 21.75 -0.10 -1.07
CA ARG A 87 20.88 1.02 -0.70
C ARG A 87 20.86 2.13 -1.76
N GLN A 88 22.01 2.42 -2.39
CA GLN A 88 22.18 3.49 -3.37
C GLN A 88 21.82 3.13 -4.81
N SER A 89 21.70 1.83 -5.15
CA SER A 89 21.38 1.40 -6.52
C SER A 89 19.89 1.51 -6.82
N LYS A 90 19.50 1.80 -8.07
CA LYS A 90 18.09 1.92 -8.48
C LYS A 90 17.31 0.60 -8.38
N GLY A 91 17.96 -0.52 -8.67
CA GLY A 91 17.32 -1.84 -8.73
C GLY A 91 17.03 -2.26 -10.17
N LYS A 92 16.00 -3.07 -10.40
CA LYS A 92 15.52 -3.37 -11.76
C LYS A 92 14.08 -2.86 -11.95
N PRO A 93 13.69 -2.45 -13.17
CA PRO A 93 12.30 -2.13 -13.47
C PRO A 93 11.40 -3.31 -13.11
N ILE A 94 10.33 -3.08 -12.35
CA ILE A 94 9.40 -4.16 -11.93
C ILE A 94 8.84 -4.88 -13.16
N VAL A 95 8.50 -4.12 -14.21
CA VAL A 95 7.96 -4.66 -15.47
C VAL A 95 8.87 -5.69 -16.15
N ASN A 96 10.18 -5.66 -15.90
CA ASN A 96 11.14 -6.62 -16.44
C ASN A 96 11.23 -7.92 -15.63
N LEU A 97 10.71 -7.90 -14.39
CA LEU A 97 10.66 -9.06 -13.50
C LEU A 97 9.33 -9.81 -13.63
N LEU A 98 8.29 -9.14 -14.15
CA LEU A 98 6.98 -9.73 -14.35
C LEU A 98 6.88 -10.40 -15.73
N PRO A 99 5.96 -11.37 -15.89
CA PRO A 99 5.55 -11.83 -17.21
C PRO A 99 5.12 -10.64 -18.05
N LYS A 100 5.39 -10.70 -19.37
CA LYS A 100 5.13 -9.61 -20.30
C LYS A 100 3.74 -9.01 -20.07
N LEU A 101 3.73 -7.78 -19.56
CA LEU A 101 2.53 -6.96 -19.39
C LEU A 101 1.92 -6.65 -20.76
N GLU A 102 0.61 -6.46 -20.80
CA GLU A 102 -0.06 -5.99 -22.02
C GLU A 102 0.32 -4.54 -22.33
N GLU A 103 0.12 -4.15 -23.59
CA GLU A 103 0.41 -2.79 -24.02
C GLU A 103 -0.47 -1.80 -23.27
N GLY A 104 0.16 -0.84 -22.59
CA GLY A 104 -0.53 0.17 -21.79
C GLY A 104 -0.92 -0.27 -20.37
N GLU A 105 -0.67 -1.53 -19.99
CA GLU A 105 -0.89 -2.05 -18.63
C GLU A 105 0.15 -1.48 -17.65
N ARG A 106 -0.32 -0.93 -16.53
CA ARG A 106 0.51 -0.27 -15.52
C ARG A 106 0.29 -0.87 -14.14
N ILE A 107 1.34 -0.91 -13.32
CA ILE A 107 1.27 -1.35 -11.93
C ILE A 107 0.67 -0.23 -11.08
N MET A 108 -0.37 -0.55 -10.33
CA MET A 108 -1.12 0.38 -9.47
C MET A 108 -0.83 0.17 -7.99
N ALA A 109 -0.56 -1.07 -7.58
CA ALA A 109 -0.23 -1.38 -6.19
C ALA A 109 0.76 -2.55 -6.11
N THR A 110 1.69 -2.45 -5.17
CA THR A 110 2.55 -3.57 -4.77
C THR A 110 2.28 -3.91 -3.30
N ARG A 111 2.09 -5.20 -3.01
CA ARG A 111 1.80 -5.70 -1.66
C ARG A 111 2.66 -6.93 -1.37
N PRO A 112 3.70 -6.84 -0.53
CA PRO A 112 4.31 -8.02 0.04
C PRO A 112 3.35 -8.65 1.04
N ILE A 113 3.19 -9.96 0.93
CA ILE A 113 2.28 -10.77 1.72
C ILE A 113 3.07 -11.94 2.30
N THR A 114 3.24 -11.91 3.62
CA THR A 114 3.98 -12.93 4.36
C THR A 114 3.25 -14.24 4.48
N LYS A 115 1.94 -14.19 4.73
CA LYS A 115 1.10 -15.39 4.79
C LYS A 115 -0.18 -15.17 4.02
N LEU A 116 -0.46 -16.08 3.10
CA LEU A 116 -1.70 -16.11 2.31
C LEU A 116 -2.86 -16.77 3.07
N ALA A 117 -2.74 -16.86 4.40
CA ALA A 117 -3.67 -17.53 5.31
C ALA A 117 -4.21 -16.52 6.34
N GLY A 118 -5.45 -16.76 6.79
CA GLY A 118 -6.15 -15.94 7.78
C GLY A 118 -7.30 -15.11 7.21
N ASP A 119 -7.99 -14.38 8.09
CA ASP A 119 -9.19 -13.58 7.81
C ASP A 119 -8.85 -12.18 7.24
N HIS A 120 -7.94 -12.15 6.27
CA HIS A 120 -7.58 -10.92 5.55
C HIS A 120 -8.29 -10.84 4.21
N TYR A 121 -8.49 -9.61 3.74
CA TYR A 121 -9.12 -9.32 2.46
C TYR A 121 -8.28 -8.35 1.64
N LEU A 122 -8.34 -8.52 0.32
CA LEU A 122 -7.96 -7.47 -0.61
C LEU A 122 -9.21 -6.69 -1.01
N VAL A 123 -9.17 -5.39 -0.76
CA VAL A 123 -10.19 -4.42 -1.15
C VAL A 123 -9.69 -3.67 -2.37
N PHE A 124 -10.46 -3.68 -3.44
CA PHE A 124 -10.17 -3.06 -4.73
C PHE A 124 -11.10 -1.88 -4.95
N ALA A 125 -10.57 -0.79 -5.50
CA ALA A 125 -11.35 0.34 -5.97
C ALA A 125 -11.06 0.61 -7.45
N THR A 126 -12.10 0.84 -8.24
CA THR A 126 -11.99 1.16 -9.67
C THR A 126 -12.35 2.61 -9.95
N ARG A 127 -11.95 3.07 -11.12
CA ARG A 127 -12.17 4.43 -11.62
C ARG A 127 -13.64 4.78 -11.75
N ALA A 128 -14.46 3.82 -12.18
CA ALA A 128 -15.92 3.96 -12.25
C ALA A 128 -16.62 4.00 -10.87
N GLY A 129 -15.87 3.90 -9.76
CA GLY A 129 -16.41 3.94 -8.41
C GLY A 129 -16.92 2.59 -7.90
N ILE A 130 -16.49 1.49 -8.51
CA ILE A 130 -16.77 0.13 -8.02
C ILE A 130 -15.79 -0.21 -6.90
N ILE A 131 -16.31 -0.85 -5.85
CA ILE A 131 -15.52 -1.44 -4.77
C ILE A 131 -15.76 -2.95 -4.70
N LYS A 132 -14.69 -3.70 -4.48
CA LYS A 132 -14.77 -5.15 -4.33
C LYS A 132 -13.91 -5.62 -3.17
N LYS A 133 -14.42 -6.58 -2.41
CA LYS A 133 -13.67 -7.27 -1.35
C LYS A 133 -13.50 -8.74 -1.72
N THR A 134 -12.27 -9.26 -1.71
CA THR A 134 -11.97 -10.68 -1.97
C THR A 134 -11.09 -11.24 -0.85
N PRO A 135 -11.39 -12.42 -0.29
CA PRO A 135 -10.53 -13.05 0.70
C PRO A 135 -9.11 -13.25 0.16
N LEU A 136 -8.09 -12.96 0.96
CA LEU A 136 -6.68 -13.09 0.57
C LEU A 136 -6.34 -14.54 0.16
N SER A 137 -6.96 -15.53 0.80
CA SER A 137 -6.81 -16.95 0.47
C SER A 137 -7.21 -17.31 -0.96
N ALA A 138 -8.07 -16.51 -1.62
CA ALA A 138 -8.41 -16.70 -3.03
C ALA A 138 -7.20 -16.48 -3.97
N TYR A 139 -6.11 -15.92 -3.45
CA TYR A 139 -4.87 -15.62 -4.14
C TYR A 139 -3.72 -16.56 -3.74
N ALA A 140 -3.97 -17.63 -2.98
CA ALA A 140 -2.94 -18.57 -2.55
C ALA A 140 -2.25 -19.30 -3.72
N ASN A 141 -3.01 -19.70 -4.74
CA ASN A 141 -2.52 -20.45 -5.88
C ASN A 141 -2.16 -19.53 -7.06
N ILE A 142 -0.99 -18.89 -6.97
CA ILE A 142 -0.50 -17.96 -7.98
C ILE A 142 0.25 -18.73 -9.07
N ARG A 143 -0.15 -18.50 -10.33
CA ARG A 143 0.55 -19.05 -11.48
C ARG A 143 1.51 -18.01 -12.05
N SER A 144 2.57 -18.49 -12.69
CA SER A 144 3.57 -17.63 -13.34
C SER A 144 3.03 -16.73 -14.44
N ARG A 145 1.84 -16.97 -15.01
CA ARG A 145 1.24 -16.09 -16.04
C ARG A 145 0.41 -14.93 -15.46
N GLY A 146 0.37 -14.79 -14.14
CA GLY A 146 -0.57 -13.90 -13.46
C GLY A 146 -1.99 -14.48 -13.42
N LEU A 147 -2.89 -13.74 -12.78
CA LEU A 147 -4.28 -14.13 -12.57
C LEU A 147 -5.20 -12.91 -12.61
N ILE A 148 -6.50 -13.13 -12.86
CA ILE A 148 -7.51 -12.07 -12.74
C ILE A 148 -7.65 -11.71 -11.26
N ALA A 149 -7.32 -10.47 -10.90
CA ALA A 149 -7.46 -9.96 -9.54
C ALA A 149 -8.86 -9.44 -9.27
N VAL A 150 -9.43 -8.73 -10.25
CA VAL A 150 -10.78 -8.16 -10.24
C VAL A 150 -11.35 -8.15 -11.66
N GLY A 151 -12.64 -8.46 -11.78
CA GLY A 151 -13.35 -8.24 -13.05
C GLY A 151 -13.56 -6.75 -13.26
N LEU A 152 -13.19 -6.23 -14.41
CA LEU A 152 -13.43 -4.83 -14.79
C LEU A 152 -14.47 -4.77 -15.90
N GLU A 153 -15.33 -3.76 -15.86
CA GLU A 153 -16.19 -3.43 -16.99
C GLU A 153 -15.35 -2.81 -18.12
N GLU A 154 -15.90 -2.81 -19.33
CA GLU A 154 -15.21 -2.25 -20.49
C GLU A 154 -14.90 -0.75 -20.27
N GLY A 155 -13.62 -0.40 -20.42
CA GLY A 155 -13.15 0.96 -20.19
C GLY A 155 -12.96 1.33 -18.71
N ASP A 156 -13.24 0.47 -17.74
CA ASP A 156 -12.91 0.72 -16.34
C ASP A 156 -11.43 0.37 -16.05
N LYS A 157 -10.86 0.97 -15.01
CA LYS A 157 -9.48 0.73 -14.57
C LYS A 157 -9.41 0.56 -13.06
N LEU A 158 -8.54 -0.34 -12.61
CA LEU A 158 -8.19 -0.43 -11.20
C LEU A 158 -7.42 0.82 -10.78
N VAL A 159 -7.80 1.41 -9.65
CA VAL A 159 -7.17 2.61 -9.08
C VAL A 159 -6.27 2.24 -7.91
N ASP A 160 -6.74 1.41 -6.99
CA ASP A 160 -5.98 1.04 -5.78
C ASP A 160 -6.43 -0.32 -5.21
N VAL A 161 -5.52 -0.92 -4.44
CA VAL A 161 -5.73 -2.16 -3.69
C VAL A 161 -5.18 -2.01 -2.27
N LYS A 162 -6.03 -2.28 -1.28
CA LYS A 162 -5.67 -2.30 0.14
C LYS A 162 -5.84 -3.69 0.73
N LEU A 163 -4.91 -4.06 1.61
CA LEU A 163 -5.04 -5.23 2.47
C LEU A 163 -5.77 -4.81 3.75
N THR A 164 -6.80 -5.55 4.14
CA THR A 164 -7.63 -5.25 5.32
C THR A 164 -7.92 -6.50 6.14
N ASP A 165 -8.32 -6.29 7.39
CA ASP A 165 -8.80 -7.30 8.33
C ASP A 165 -10.35 -7.42 8.34
N GLY A 166 -11.04 -6.70 7.45
CA GLY A 166 -12.50 -6.68 7.38
C GLY A 166 -13.19 -5.65 8.29
N SER A 167 -12.44 -4.97 9.17
CA SER A 167 -12.98 -4.06 10.19
C SER A 167 -12.78 -2.58 9.87
N LYS A 168 -12.09 -2.25 8.77
CA LYS A 168 -11.74 -0.86 8.44
C LYS A 168 -12.93 -0.10 7.89
N GLU A 169 -12.79 1.22 7.88
CA GLU A 169 -13.67 2.09 7.11
C GLU A 169 -12.96 2.50 5.82
N ILE A 170 -13.72 2.59 4.74
CA ILE A 170 -13.19 2.92 3.42
C ILE A 170 -13.61 4.34 3.07
N ILE A 171 -12.66 5.10 2.54
CA ILE A 171 -12.90 6.36 1.84
C ILE A 171 -12.53 6.19 0.37
N LEU A 172 -13.49 6.46 -0.51
CA LEU A 172 -13.25 6.62 -1.95
C LEU A 172 -13.34 8.09 -2.28
N ALA A 173 -12.30 8.62 -2.94
CA ALA A 173 -12.22 10.03 -3.34
C ALA A 173 -12.21 10.17 -4.86
N THR A 174 -12.90 11.19 -5.34
CA THR A 174 -13.05 11.48 -6.77
C THR A 174 -12.18 12.65 -7.22
N ARG A 175 -11.89 12.69 -8.52
CA ARG A 175 -11.12 13.73 -9.19
C ARG A 175 -11.71 15.12 -8.96
N LYS A 176 -13.04 15.25 -8.94
CA LYS A 176 -13.73 16.53 -8.69
C LYS A 176 -13.89 16.90 -7.22
N GLY A 177 -13.24 16.18 -6.31
CA GLY A 177 -13.15 16.58 -4.90
C GLY A 177 -14.34 16.16 -4.06
N LEU A 178 -15.00 15.05 -4.42
CA LEU A 178 -15.97 14.37 -3.57
C LEU A 178 -15.35 13.15 -2.90
N ALA A 179 -15.86 12.77 -1.73
CA ALA A 179 -15.42 11.58 -1.02
C ALA A 179 -16.58 10.89 -0.31
N ALA A 180 -16.67 9.57 -0.45
CA ALA A 180 -17.63 8.73 0.28
C ALA A 180 -16.90 7.90 1.33
N ARG A 181 -17.34 7.99 2.60
CA ARG A 181 -16.85 7.19 3.73
C ARG A 181 -17.91 6.16 4.11
N PHE A 182 -17.56 4.89 4.21
CA PHE A 182 -18.48 3.82 4.65
C PHE A 182 -17.73 2.63 5.25
N ASP A 183 -18.41 1.80 6.03
CA ASP A 183 -17.79 0.62 6.65
C ASP A 183 -17.51 -0.46 5.60
N GLU A 184 -16.33 -1.08 5.67
CA GLU A 184 -15.94 -2.20 4.78
C GLU A 184 -16.91 -3.40 4.90
N GLY A 185 -17.56 -3.55 6.06
CA GLY A 185 -18.61 -4.55 6.29
C GLY A 185 -19.82 -4.43 5.34
N GLN A 186 -20.04 -3.26 4.74
CA GLN A 186 -21.09 -3.04 3.74
C GLN A 186 -20.76 -3.66 2.37
N VAL A 187 -19.53 -4.15 2.19
CA VAL A 187 -19.05 -4.85 1.00
C VAL A 187 -18.89 -6.33 1.34
N ARG A 188 -19.73 -7.18 0.76
CA ARG A 188 -19.61 -8.64 0.96
C ARG A 188 -18.35 -9.19 0.28
N PRO A 189 -17.69 -10.22 0.84
CA PRO A 189 -16.63 -10.95 0.15
C PRO A 189 -17.16 -11.57 -1.16
N MET A 190 -16.34 -11.51 -2.21
CA MET A 190 -16.64 -12.01 -3.55
C MET A 190 -15.41 -12.71 -4.14
N GLY A 191 -15.64 -13.61 -5.09
CA GLY A 191 -14.57 -14.29 -5.84
C GLY A 191 -13.80 -13.32 -6.74
N ARG A 192 -12.61 -13.75 -7.18
CA ARG A 192 -11.71 -12.92 -8.01
C ARG A 192 -12.36 -12.38 -9.30
N PRO A 193 -13.09 -13.18 -10.12
CA PRO A 193 -13.65 -12.71 -11.38
C PRO A 193 -14.85 -11.77 -11.23
N ALA A 194 -15.38 -11.58 -10.02
CA ALA A 194 -16.50 -10.69 -9.81
C ALA A 194 -16.10 -9.22 -10.07
N HIS A 195 -17.06 -8.44 -10.55
CA HIS A 195 -16.87 -7.00 -10.79
C HIS A 195 -16.85 -6.17 -9.50
N GLY A 196 -17.67 -6.55 -8.52
CA GLY A 196 -17.80 -5.81 -7.27
C GLY A 196 -19.18 -5.19 -7.11
N VAL A 197 -19.27 -4.16 -6.29
CA VAL A 197 -20.48 -3.38 -6.04
C VAL A 197 -20.15 -1.89 -6.06
N ILE A 198 -21.14 -1.03 -6.31
CA ILE A 198 -20.94 0.42 -6.32
C ILE A 198 -20.42 0.89 -4.95
N GLY A 199 -19.25 1.53 -4.90
CA GLY A 199 -18.67 2.13 -3.70
C GLY A 199 -19.03 3.61 -3.57
N ILE A 200 -18.94 4.35 -4.68
CA ILE A 200 -19.34 5.76 -4.84
C ILE A 200 -19.97 5.93 -6.22
N ARG A 201 -20.84 6.91 -6.39
CA ARG A 201 -21.39 7.29 -7.72
C ARG A 201 -20.79 8.63 -8.15
N PRO A 202 -19.69 8.62 -8.93
CA PRO A 202 -19.19 9.84 -9.57
C PRO A 202 -20.23 10.44 -10.52
N ASP A 203 -20.14 11.74 -10.76
CA ASP A 203 -20.87 12.40 -11.84
C ASP A 203 -20.21 12.10 -13.21
N GLN A 204 -20.86 12.46 -14.31
CA GLN A 204 -20.47 12.05 -15.68
C GLN A 204 -19.02 12.40 -16.06
N ASP A 205 -18.49 13.52 -15.56
CA ASP A 205 -17.13 14.01 -15.84
C ASP A 205 -16.20 13.86 -14.62
N ASP A 206 -16.52 12.91 -13.73
CA ASP A 206 -15.79 12.62 -12.52
C ASP A 206 -15.44 11.13 -12.43
N GLU A 207 -14.41 10.81 -11.67
CA GLU A 207 -13.92 9.45 -11.53
C GLU A 207 -13.20 9.29 -10.19
N VAL A 208 -13.11 8.06 -9.70
CA VAL A 208 -12.33 7.77 -8.49
C VAL A 208 -10.84 7.85 -8.80
N VAL A 209 -10.10 8.56 -7.94
CA VAL A 209 -8.65 8.73 -8.05
C VAL A 209 -7.90 8.12 -6.87
N SER A 210 -8.56 7.84 -5.75
CA SER A 210 -7.90 7.27 -4.57
C SER A 210 -8.84 6.47 -3.66
N MET A 211 -8.26 5.51 -2.95
CA MET A 211 -8.88 4.80 -1.84
C MET A 211 -8.01 4.92 -0.57
N ALA A 212 -8.66 5.18 0.55
CA ALA A 212 -8.01 5.15 1.87
C ALA A 212 -8.77 4.23 2.81
N THR A 213 -8.03 3.45 3.60
CA THR A 213 -8.55 2.73 4.77
C THR A 213 -8.31 3.60 5.98
N VAL A 214 -9.35 3.90 6.76
CA VAL A 214 -9.27 4.86 7.85
C VAL A 214 -9.98 4.35 9.10
N THR A 215 -9.67 5.00 10.23
CA THR A 215 -10.42 4.94 11.47
C THR A 215 -11.00 6.33 11.79
N SER A 216 -11.78 6.46 12.88
CA SER A 216 -12.28 7.78 13.31
C SER A 216 -11.17 8.76 13.68
N ASP A 217 -10.00 8.28 14.04
CA ASP A 217 -8.91 9.09 14.58
C ASP A 217 -7.83 9.37 13.50
N SER A 218 -8.04 8.87 12.28
CA SER A 218 -7.16 9.07 11.14
C SER A 218 -7.17 10.51 10.61
N GLN A 219 -6.07 10.91 9.97
CA GLN A 219 -5.94 12.15 9.22
C GLN A 219 -5.83 11.85 7.72
N LEU A 220 -6.52 12.63 6.91
CA LEU A 220 -6.49 12.50 5.45
C LEU A 220 -5.82 13.71 4.80
N LEU A 221 -4.77 13.45 4.04
CA LEU A 221 -4.20 14.41 3.10
C LEU A 221 -5.00 14.38 1.80
N THR A 222 -5.31 15.55 1.27
CA THR A 222 -5.80 15.74 -0.11
C THR A 222 -4.86 16.69 -0.84
N VAL A 223 -4.43 16.33 -2.06
CA VAL A 223 -3.57 17.16 -2.94
C VAL A 223 -4.21 17.30 -4.32
N THR A 224 -4.11 18.49 -4.92
CA THR A 224 -4.64 18.84 -6.23
C THR A 224 -3.52 19.12 -7.25
N GLU A 225 -3.88 19.08 -8.54
CA GLU A 225 -2.93 19.19 -9.66
C GLU A 225 -2.16 20.52 -9.69
N ASN A 226 -2.73 21.61 -9.15
CA ASN A 226 -2.06 22.91 -9.11
C ASN A 226 -1.26 23.14 -7.81
N GLY A 227 -0.87 22.09 -7.09
CA GLY A 227 0.03 22.19 -5.94
C GLY A 227 -0.63 22.67 -4.65
N TYR A 228 -1.96 22.59 -4.55
CA TYR A 228 -2.70 22.87 -3.32
C TYR A 228 -3.02 21.58 -2.58
N GLY A 229 -3.03 21.65 -1.25
CA GLY A 229 -3.39 20.52 -0.43
C GLY A 229 -3.71 20.92 1.00
N LYS A 230 -4.18 19.94 1.76
CA LYS A 230 -4.49 20.10 3.18
C LYS A 230 -4.66 18.75 3.85
N ILE A 231 -4.58 18.77 5.18
CA ILE A 231 -4.95 17.63 6.02
C ILE A 231 -6.33 17.90 6.62
N SER A 232 -7.19 16.89 6.65
CA SER A 232 -8.48 16.95 7.34
C SER A 232 -8.66 15.73 8.23
N VAL A 233 -9.14 15.94 9.45
CA VAL A 233 -9.45 14.86 10.39
C VAL A 233 -10.66 14.05 9.91
N VAL A 234 -10.60 12.74 10.07
CA VAL A 234 -11.64 11.83 9.57
C VAL A 234 -12.89 11.86 10.46
N GLY A 235 -12.73 11.71 11.77
CA GLY A 235 -13.82 11.67 12.76
C GLY A 235 -13.85 12.86 13.72
N LYS A 236 -14.77 12.81 14.68
CA LYS A 236 -15.24 13.96 15.46
C LYS A 236 -14.32 14.41 16.60
N LYS A 237 -13.41 13.57 17.11
CA LYS A 237 -12.71 13.84 18.40
C LYS A 237 -11.89 15.13 18.40
N GLU A 238 -11.39 15.56 17.24
CA GLU A 238 -10.49 16.71 17.11
C GLU A 238 -11.06 17.85 16.25
N ALA A 239 -12.34 17.78 15.88
CA ALA A 239 -12.96 18.77 14.99
C ALA A 239 -13.87 19.74 15.75
N ASP A 240 -13.70 21.03 15.48
CA ASP A 240 -14.54 22.09 16.05
C ASP A 240 -15.98 22.06 15.50
N ASP A 241 -16.17 21.65 14.23
CA ASP A 241 -17.46 21.47 13.57
C ASP A 241 -17.52 20.09 12.87
N GLU A 242 -18.56 19.30 13.15
CA GLU A 242 -18.74 17.99 12.51
C GLU A 242 -18.78 18.07 10.97
N ARG A 243 -19.22 19.21 10.41
CA ARG A 243 -19.27 19.44 8.97
C ARG A 243 -17.89 19.50 8.33
N ASP A 244 -16.85 19.77 9.12
CA ASP A 244 -15.47 19.83 8.69
C ASP A 244 -14.80 18.45 8.62
N THR A 245 -15.47 17.41 9.12
CA THR A 245 -15.01 16.01 9.12
C THR A 245 -15.68 15.19 8.03
N TYR A 246 -15.19 13.97 7.83
CA TYR A 246 -15.77 12.99 6.92
C TYR A 246 -16.87 12.20 7.63
N ARG A 247 -18.11 12.70 7.64
CA ARG A 247 -19.25 11.91 8.13
C ARG A 247 -19.37 10.60 7.35
N LYS A 248 -19.81 9.52 8.01
CA LYS A 248 -20.20 8.30 7.29
C LYS A 248 -21.34 8.61 6.33
N THR A 249 -21.23 8.04 5.14
CA THR A 249 -22.21 8.09 4.06
C THR A 249 -22.69 6.67 3.77
N HIS A 250 -23.81 6.54 3.05
CA HIS A 250 -24.19 5.24 2.52
C HIS A 250 -23.26 4.85 1.37
N ARG A 251 -22.87 3.57 1.27
CA ARG A 251 -22.12 3.04 0.14
C ARG A 251 -22.87 3.32 -1.18
N GLY A 252 -22.19 3.88 -2.17
CA GLY A 252 -22.79 4.32 -3.44
C GLY A 252 -23.51 5.66 -3.37
N SER A 253 -23.30 6.46 -2.32
CA SER A 253 -23.66 7.88 -2.33
C SER A 253 -22.78 8.67 -3.31
N LYS A 254 -23.12 9.95 -3.53
CA LYS A 254 -22.22 10.90 -4.21
C LYS A 254 -21.05 11.37 -3.32
N GLY A 255 -21.07 11.05 -2.04
CA GLY A 255 -20.08 11.52 -1.07
C GLY A 255 -20.32 12.96 -0.59
N VAL A 256 -19.28 13.53 0.00
CA VAL A 256 -19.20 14.91 0.52
C VAL A 256 -17.93 15.56 0.01
N ILE A 257 -17.88 16.90 -0.04
CA ILE A 257 -16.69 17.64 -0.49
C ILE A 257 -15.46 17.28 0.38
N THR A 258 -14.41 16.75 -0.24
CA THR A 258 -13.08 16.54 0.38
C THR A 258 -12.15 17.74 0.20
N ILE A 259 -12.28 18.48 -0.91
CA ILE A 259 -11.60 19.74 -1.18
C ILE A 259 -12.36 20.48 -2.28
N ARG A 260 -12.29 21.82 -2.31
CA ARG A 260 -12.84 22.59 -3.43
C ARG A 260 -11.85 22.58 -4.60
N THR A 261 -12.27 22.03 -5.73
CA THR A 261 -11.45 21.88 -6.96
C THR A 261 -11.59 23.05 -7.94
N GLU A 262 -12.57 23.92 -7.74
CA GLU A 262 -12.81 25.07 -8.62
C GLU A 262 -11.68 26.12 -8.59
N GLY A 263 -11.42 26.72 -9.75
CA GLY A 263 -10.49 27.84 -9.90
C GLY A 263 -9.04 27.42 -9.68
N ARG A 264 -8.39 28.01 -8.67
CA ARG A 264 -6.94 27.87 -8.45
C ARG A 264 -6.48 26.43 -8.18
N ASN A 265 -7.35 25.60 -7.60
CA ASN A 265 -6.94 24.27 -7.10
C ASN A 265 -6.75 23.26 -8.23
N GLY A 266 -7.63 23.27 -9.22
CA GLY A 266 -7.72 22.20 -10.20
C GLY A 266 -8.21 20.89 -9.59
N ASP A 267 -8.10 19.82 -10.37
CA ASP A 267 -8.56 18.48 -10.01
C ASP A 267 -7.73 17.82 -8.90
N VAL A 268 -8.35 16.92 -8.15
CA VAL A 268 -7.68 16.10 -7.12
C VAL A 268 -6.78 15.07 -7.79
N VAL A 269 -5.54 15.01 -7.32
CA VAL A 269 -4.54 14.02 -7.74
C VAL A 269 -4.49 12.85 -6.78
N SER A 270 -4.53 13.13 -5.46
CA SER A 270 -4.39 12.07 -4.46
C SER A 270 -5.11 12.39 -3.16
N VAL A 271 -5.70 11.35 -2.56
CA VAL A 271 -6.22 11.35 -1.19
C VAL A 271 -5.70 10.12 -0.46
N MET A 272 -5.03 10.33 0.69
CA MET A 272 -4.41 9.25 1.44
C MET A 272 -4.43 9.51 2.95
N GLU A 273 -4.45 8.43 3.72
CA GLU A 273 -4.22 8.51 5.16
C GLU A 273 -2.75 8.87 5.41
N VAL A 274 -2.53 9.81 6.33
CA VAL A 274 -1.22 10.27 6.75
C VAL A 274 -1.14 10.35 8.27
N GLU A 275 0.07 10.29 8.78
CA GLU A 275 0.45 10.51 10.17
C GLU A 275 1.40 11.69 10.26
N LYS A 276 1.44 12.34 11.43
CA LYS A 276 2.20 13.57 11.64
C LYS A 276 3.69 13.44 11.31
N ASP A 277 4.27 12.28 11.58
CA ASP A 277 5.69 11.99 11.37
C ASP A 277 6.01 11.51 9.96
N ASP A 278 5.01 11.40 9.08
CA ASP A 278 5.22 11.03 7.68
C ASP A 278 5.78 12.20 6.88
N GLU A 279 6.30 11.83 5.71
CA GLU A 279 6.70 12.77 4.68
C GLU A 279 6.07 12.41 3.35
N LEU A 280 6.10 13.33 2.42
CA LEU A 280 5.49 13.19 1.11
C LEU A 280 6.52 13.53 0.04
N ILE A 281 6.45 12.79 -1.05
CA ILE A 281 7.12 13.12 -2.31
C ILE A 281 6.06 13.52 -3.31
N LEU A 282 6.14 14.74 -3.82
CA LEU A 282 5.30 15.26 -4.89
C LEU A 282 6.11 15.32 -6.16
N ALA A 283 5.54 14.85 -7.26
CA ALA A 283 6.17 14.89 -8.57
C ALA A 283 5.26 15.56 -9.61
N THR A 284 5.87 16.33 -10.52
CA THR A 284 5.16 17.08 -11.56
C THR A 284 5.37 16.53 -12.96
N VAL A 285 4.54 16.98 -13.91
CA VAL A 285 4.68 16.65 -15.34
C VAL A 285 6.08 16.97 -15.85
N ASN A 286 6.62 18.12 -15.46
CA ASN A 286 7.92 18.61 -15.94
C ASN A 286 9.12 18.11 -15.11
N GLY A 287 8.92 17.08 -14.29
CA GLY A 287 9.98 16.40 -13.57
C GLY A 287 10.47 17.10 -12.29
N MET A 288 9.72 18.10 -11.78
CA MET A 288 10.01 18.63 -10.45
C MET A 288 9.61 17.61 -9.40
N VAL A 289 10.51 17.33 -8.45
CA VAL A 289 10.25 16.47 -7.29
C VAL A 289 10.48 17.28 -6.03
N GLN A 290 9.51 17.25 -5.12
CA GLN A 290 9.60 17.96 -3.83
C GLN A 290 9.23 17.04 -2.68
N ARG A 291 10.09 17.04 -1.65
CA ARG A 291 9.86 16.37 -0.38
C ARG A 291 9.33 17.37 0.64
N ILE A 292 8.22 17.05 1.30
CA ILE A 292 7.63 17.86 2.38
C ILE A 292 7.23 16.98 3.56
N ARG A 293 7.28 17.53 4.78
CA ARG A 293 6.80 16.82 5.98
C ARG A 293 5.31 17.04 6.15
N VAL A 294 4.58 15.99 6.54
CA VAL A 294 3.14 16.09 6.83
C VAL A 294 2.89 17.09 7.96
N ALA A 295 3.77 17.17 8.96
CA ALA A 295 3.70 18.14 10.04
C ALA A 295 3.72 19.61 9.59
N ASP A 296 4.26 19.92 8.40
CA ASP A 296 4.33 21.28 7.85
C ASP A 296 3.05 21.64 7.06
N ILE A 297 2.14 20.68 6.81
CA ILE A 297 0.89 20.88 6.07
C ILE A 297 -0.23 21.24 7.04
N ARG A 298 -1.03 22.23 6.65
CA ARG A 298 -2.10 22.75 7.51
C ARG A 298 -3.25 21.75 7.66
N VAL A 299 -3.64 21.51 8.92
CA VAL A 299 -4.90 20.83 9.26
C VAL A 299 -6.06 21.82 9.11
N MET A 300 -7.07 21.44 8.34
CA MET A 300 -8.21 22.27 7.97
C MET A 300 -9.46 21.41 7.77
N GLY A 301 -10.63 22.05 7.83
CA GLY A 301 -11.88 21.38 7.47
C GLY A 301 -11.92 20.91 6.01
N ARG A 302 -12.68 19.84 5.75
CA ARG A 302 -12.73 19.20 4.43
C ARG A 302 -13.18 20.15 3.32
N ALA A 303 -14.19 20.99 3.56
CA ALA A 303 -14.83 21.80 2.52
C ALA A 303 -14.11 23.14 2.24
N THR A 304 -12.79 23.15 2.33
CA THR A 304 -11.92 24.31 2.09
C THR A 304 -11.10 24.16 0.81
N GLN A 305 -10.38 25.21 0.41
CA GLN A 305 -9.45 25.19 -0.74
C GLN A 305 -8.04 24.70 -0.38
N GLY A 306 -7.75 24.46 0.90
CA GLY A 306 -6.40 24.14 1.34
C GLY A 306 -5.38 25.28 1.17
N VAL A 307 -4.10 24.92 1.31
CA VAL A 307 -2.93 25.79 1.22
C VAL A 307 -1.98 25.28 0.15
N THR A 308 -1.02 26.09 -0.25
CA THR A 308 0.04 25.62 -1.15
C THR A 308 0.88 24.56 -0.44
N VAL A 309 1.02 23.40 -1.06
CA VAL A 309 1.90 22.30 -0.62
C VAL A 309 3.11 22.13 -1.55
N MET A 310 3.00 22.60 -2.80
CA MET A 310 4.09 22.64 -3.77
C MET A 310 3.96 23.91 -4.61
N ASP A 311 5.02 24.71 -4.64
CA ASP A 311 5.11 25.89 -5.51
C ASP A 311 5.45 25.44 -6.92
N LEU A 312 4.46 25.49 -7.81
CA LEU A 312 4.62 25.11 -9.21
C LEU A 312 5.11 26.28 -10.05
N ARG A 313 5.86 25.96 -11.10
CA ARG A 313 6.14 26.91 -12.20
C ARG A 313 4.89 27.05 -13.07
N ASP A 314 4.81 28.14 -13.82
CA ASP A 314 3.72 28.37 -14.77
C ASP A 314 3.57 27.16 -15.72
N ASP A 315 2.33 26.72 -15.91
CA ASP A 315 1.91 25.56 -16.73
C ASP A 315 2.40 24.16 -16.26
N ASP A 316 3.01 24.03 -15.08
CA ASP A 316 3.30 22.71 -14.49
C ASP A 316 2.14 22.17 -13.64
N LYS A 317 2.09 20.85 -13.47
CA LYS A 317 1.04 20.15 -12.71
C LYS A 317 1.60 19.00 -11.90
N VAL A 318 1.13 18.84 -10.67
CA VAL A 318 1.36 17.64 -9.85
C VAL A 318 0.67 16.45 -10.52
N ILE A 319 1.41 15.35 -10.71
CA ILE A 319 0.90 14.11 -11.30
C ILE A 319 0.93 12.93 -10.34
N ALA A 320 1.78 13.01 -9.31
CA ALA A 320 1.93 11.92 -8.35
C ALA A 320 2.24 12.48 -6.96
N VAL A 321 1.72 11.79 -5.95
CA VAL A 321 2.03 12.01 -4.55
C VAL A 321 2.28 10.64 -3.94
N ALA A 322 3.48 10.45 -3.38
CA ALA A 322 3.84 9.25 -2.64
C ALA A 322 3.96 9.59 -1.16
N ARG A 323 3.43 8.72 -0.30
CA ARG A 323 3.60 8.79 1.15
C ARG A 323 4.86 8.04 1.52
N LEU A 324 5.74 8.72 2.21
CA LEU A 324 6.85 8.10 2.93
C LEU A 324 6.38 7.93 4.36
N ALA A 325 5.98 6.71 4.71
CA ALA A 325 5.65 6.38 6.08
C ALA A 325 6.84 6.73 6.98
N GLY A 326 6.60 7.49 8.03
CA GLY A 326 7.64 7.91 8.96
C GLY A 326 8.14 6.74 9.81
N ARG A 327 8.28 6.99 11.12
CA ARG A 327 8.87 6.03 12.07
C ARG A 327 8.24 4.64 12.08
N LYS A 328 7.05 4.39 11.54
CA LYS A 328 6.36 3.08 11.61
C LYS A 328 6.99 1.99 10.76
N GLU A 329 7.42 2.28 9.53
CA GLU A 329 8.15 1.29 8.74
C GLU A 329 9.57 1.11 9.26
N GLU A 330 10.18 2.19 9.75
CA GLU A 330 11.43 2.12 10.50
C GLU A 330 11.27 1.36 11.83
N GLN A 331 10.08 1.39 12.45
CA GLN A 331 9.72 0.67 13.66
C GLN A 331 9.40 -0.78 13.36
N ALA A 332 8.77 -1.13 12.23
CA ALA A 332 8.64 -2.53 11.81
C ALA A 332 10.03 -3.15 11.57
N VAL A 333 10.95 -2.37 10.98
CA VAL A 333 12.38 -2.72 10.89
C VAL A 333 13.05 -2.84 12.28
N GLN A 334 12.59 -2.08 13.29
CA GLN A 334 13.09 -2.14 14.67
C GLN A 334 12.40 -3.20 15.54
N GLU A 335 11.13 -3.54 15.34
CA GLU A 335 10.39 -4.53 16.11
C GLU A 335 10.84 -5.94 15.71
N ALA A 336 11.25 -6.10 14.45
CA ALA A 336 12.09 -7.22 14.03
C ALA A 336 13.41 -7.32 14.85
N GLU A 337 13.90 -6.25 15.52
CA GLU A 337 15.04 -6.33 16.47
C GLU A 337 14.69 -7.09 17.76
N VAL A 338 13.41 -7.17 18.17
CA VAL A 338 13.02 -7.73 19.48
C VAL A 338 12.83 -9.25 19.42
N HIS A 339 12.54 -9.80 18.24
CA HIS A 339 12.35 -11.24 18.06
C HIS A 339 13.66 -12.06 18.01
N GLU A 340 14.83 -11.42 17.92
CA GLU A 340 16.13 -12.12 17.93
C GLU A 340 16.61 -12.53 19.34
N ASP A 341 16.04 -11.97 20.42
CA ASP A 341 16.50 -12.24 21.81
C ASP A 341 15.59 -13.23 22.57
N ALA A 342 14.53 -13.72 21.94
CA ALA A 342 13.76 -14.86 22.43
C ALA A 342 14.31 -16.14 21.81
N GLY A 343 15.39 -16.67 22.42
CA GLY A 343 15.97 -17.95 22.02
C GLY A 343 14.88 -19.01 21.83
N PHE A 344 14.88 -19.64 20.65
CA PHE A 344 14.07 -20.82 20.38
C PHE A 344 14.34 -21.84 21.49
N PRO A 345 13.32 -22.35 22.22
CA PRO A 345 13.55 -23.53 23.04
C PRO A 345 14.05 -24.64 22.09
N GLU A 346 15.20 -25.23 22.42
CA GLU A 346 15.67 -26.45 21.77
C GLU A 346 14.49 -27.41 21.70
N MET A 347 14.10 -27.81 20.48
CA MET A 347 13.19 -28.92 20.31
C MET A 347 13.88 -30.14 20.92
N MET A 348 13.42 -30.56 22.09
CA MET A 348 13.74 -31.88 22.62
C MET A 348 13.36 -32.89 21.54
N GLU A 349 14.35 -33.66 21.09
CA GLU A 349 14.12 -34.82 20.26
C GLU A 349 13.10 -35.73 20.97
N PRO A 350 12.09 -36.26 20.25
CA PRO A 350 11.14 -37.19 20.85
C PRO A 350 11.89 -38.45 21.29
N GLU A 351 11.78 -38.82 22.56
CA GLU A 351 12.28 -40.10 23.08
C GLU A 351 11.55 -41.26 22.38
N ASP A 352 12.35 -42.19 21.83
CA ASP A 352 11.91 -43.45 21.23
C ASP A 352 11.15 -44.31 22.25
N PRO A 353 9.91 -44.78 21.97
CA PRO A 353 9.17 -45.62 22.89
C PRO A 353 9.41 -47.10 22.58
N GLU A 354 10.56 -47.66 22.95
CA GLU A 354 10.75 -49.13 22.99
C GLU A 354 11.71 -49.58 24.10
N ASN A 355 11.17 -49.93 25.28
CA ASN A 355 11.38 -51.24 25.92
C ASN A 355 10.64 -51.29 27.26
N ASP A 356 9.45 -51.89 27.27
CA ASP A 356 8.86 -52.39 28.51
C ASP A 356 8.66 -53.89 28.34
N THR A 357 9.65 -54.63 28.83
CA THR A 357 9.57 -56.09 28.97
C THR A 357 8.88 -56.35 30.31
N PRO A 358 7.75 -57.06 30.39
CA PRO A 358 7.15 -57.35 31.69
C PRO A 358 7.99 -58.38 32.44
N GLU A 359 8.56 -57.96 33.57
CA GLU A 359 9.09 -58.85 34.59
C GLU A 359 7.97 -59.74 35.14
N GLN A 360 8.30 -61.03 35.26
CA GLN A 360 7.51 -62.04 35.93
C GLN A 360 7.56 -61.78 37.44
N GLU A 361 6.39 -61.68 38.08
CA GLU A 361 6.28 -61.93 39.52
C GLU A 361 5.43 -63.17 39.77
N GLU A 362 5.99 -63.97 40.68
CA GLU A 362 5.54 -65.26 41.17
C GLU A 362 4.26 -65.14 42.02
N GLU A 363 3.29 -66.03 41.78
CA GLU A 363 2.65 -66.87 42.81
C GLU A 363 1.82 -68.00 42.16
#